data_AF-A0A3D2FFT4-F1
#
_entry.id   AF-A0A3D2FFT4-F1
#
_cell.length_a   1.000
_cell.length_b   1.000
_cell.length_c   1.000
_cell.angle_alpha   90.00
_cell.angle_beta   90.00
_cell.angle_gamma   90.00
#
_symmetry.space_group_name_H-M   'P 1'
#
loop_
_entity.id
_entity.type
_entity.pdbx_description
1 polymer ?
#
loop_
_entity_poly.entity_id
_entity_poly.type
_entity_poly.pdbx_seq_one_letter_code
_entity_poly.pdbx_strand_id
1 'polypeptide(L)'
;MTKKDCDCQKQTDRYVSFIGIDCDGNARRVIELIDKHLAESGQPEPFWEYFMSKRTPSSGPAPDDLFLVHSHINQIRELFEKLADEDALALLFNLEEECC
;
A
#
# COMPACT_ATOMS: atom_id res chain seq x y z
N MET A 1 28.57 3.47 42.25
CA MET A 1 27.12 3.56 42.00
C MET A 1 26.86 3.58 40.50
N THR A 2 26.05 2.64 40.06
CA THR A 2 25.73 2.23 38.69
C THR A 2 24.89 3.28 37.96
N LYS A 3 25.29 3.71 36.75
CA LYS A 3 24.38 4.39 35.82
C LYS A 3 23.55 3.31 35.12
N LYS A 4 22.25 3.34 35.33
CA LYS A 4 21.26 2.53 34.60
C LYS A 4 21.34 2.88 33.12
N ASP A 5 21.67 1.90 32.27
CA ASP A 5 21.35 1.94 30.86
C ASP A 5 19.83 1.99 30.72
N CYS A 6 19.32 3.10 30.20
CA CYS A 6 17.91 3.28 29.92
C CYS A 6 17.66 2.77 28.49
N ASP A 7 16.90 1.68 28.37
CA ASP A 7 16.54 0.99 27.12
C ASP A 7 15.56 1.80 26.23
N CYS A 8 15.67 3.13 26.21
CA CYS A 8 14.76 4.03 25.49
C CYS A 8 15.35 4.51 24.15
N GLN A 9 16.50 3.99 23.73
CA GLN A 9 17.25 4.50 22.56
C GLN A 9 17.08 3.69 21.27
N LYS A 10 16.20 2.68 21.22
CA LYS A 10 15.81 2.07 19.94
C LYS A 10 14.66 2.85 19.30
N GLN A 11 14.82 4.17 19.17
CA GLN A 11 14.07 4.87 18.13
C GLN A 11 14.71 4.44 16.82
N THR A 12 14.02 3.53 16.12
CA THR A 12 14.27 3.29 14.70
C THR A 12 14.34 4.65 14.03
N ASP A 13 15.41 4.84 13.26
CA ASP A 13 15.57 6.03 12.45
C ASP A 13 14.33 6.14 11.56
N ARG A 14 13.44 7.09 11.87
CA ARG A 14 12.17 7.27 11.14
C ARG A 14 12.40 7.70 9.69
N TYR A 15 13.64 8.01 9.33
CA TYR A 15 14.05 8.40 7.99
C TYR A 15 15.13 7.45 7.52
N VAL A 16 14.72 6.21 7.26
CA VAL A 16 15.49 5.33 6.39
C VAL A 16 15.72 6.10 5.09
N SER A 17 16.98 6.16 4.65
CA SER A 17 17.31 6.82 3.38
C SER A 17 16.44 6.24 2.26
N PHE A 18 15.71 7.09 1.54
CA PHE A 18 14.92 6.70 0.35
C PHE A 18 15.74 6.03 -0.76
N ILE A 19 17.06 5.95 -0.62
CA ILE A 19 17.97 5.32 -1.56
C ILE A 19 17.73 3.81 -1.55
N GLY A 20 17.04 3.32 -2.58
CA GLY A 20 16.83 1.89 -2.84
C GLY A 20 15.40 1.40 -2.62
N ILE A 21 14.46 2.26 -2.20
CA ILE A 21 13.04 1.90 -2.07
C ILE A 21 12.34 2.08 -3.42
N ASP A 22 11.70 1.01 -3.90
CA ASP A 22 10.92 0.98 -5.15
C ASP A 22 9.43 1.28 -4.86
N CYS A 23 9.11 2.52 -4.51
CA CYS A 23 7.74 2.94 -4.19
C CYS A 23 6.78 2.70 -5.35
N ASP A 24 7.18 3.08 -6.57
CA ASP A 24 6.35 2.91 -7.77
C ASP A 24 6.09 1.42 -8.07
N GLY A 25 7.11 0.57 -7.95
CA GLY A 25 6.97 -0.86 -8.16
C GLY A 25 6.14 -1.54 -7.07
N ASN A 26 6.29 -1.13 -5.81
CA ASN A 26 5.47 -1.65 -4.70
C ASN A 26 4.00 -1.21 -4.83
N ALA A 27 3.74 0.04 -5.20
CA ALA A 27 2.39 0.51 -5.47
C ALA A 27 1.75 -0.24 -6.65
N ARG A 28 2.50 -0.47 -7.73
CA ARG A 28 2.03 -1.30 -8.86
C ARG A 28 1.66 -2.71 -8.41
N ARG A 29 2.49 -3.36 -7.59
CA ARG A 29 2.21 -4.70 -7.04
C ARG A 29 0.93 -4.74 -6.21
N VAL A 30 0.67 -3.70 -5.39
CA VAL A 30 -0.59 -3.58 -4.64
C VAL A 30 -1.79 -3.55 -5.60
N ILE A 31 -1.72 -2.74 -6.66
CA ILE A 31 -2.79 -2.68 -7.67
C ILE A 31 -2.98 -4.01 -8.40
N GLU A 32 -1.90 -4.72 -8.74
CA GLU A 32 -1.97 -6.05 -9.37
C GLU A 32 -2.63 -7.09 -8.46
N LEU A 33 -2.39 -7.03 -7.14
CA LEU A 33 -3.06 -7.90 -6.17
C LEU A 33 -4.56 -7.60 -6.08
N ILE A 34 -4.95 -6.32 -6.09
CA ILE A 34 -6.36 -5.93 -6.15
C ILE A 34 -7.01 -6.51 -7.42
N ASP A 35 -6.39 -6.30 -8.59
CA ASP A 35 -6.91 -6.81 -9.87
C ASP A 35 -7.09 -8.34 -9.87
N LYS A 36 -6.10 -9.06 -9.34
CA LYS A 36 -6.16 -10.52 -9.18
C LYS A 36 -7.34 -10.94 -8.31
N HIS A 37 -7.52 -10.31 -7.15
CA HIS A 37 -8.62 -10.64 -6.22
C HIS A 37 -10.00 -10.36 -6.82
N LEU A 38 -10.14 -9.28 -7.59
CA LEU A 38 -11.38 -8.97 -8.30
C LEU A 38 -11.69 -10.01 -9.39
N ALA A 39 -10.67 -10.48 -10.11
CA ALA A 39 -10.83 -11.54 -11.09
C ALA A 39 -11.25 -12.88 -10.45
N GLU A 40 -10.71 -13.20 -9.25
CA GLU A 40 -11.01 -14.43 -8.52
C GLU A 40 -12.38 -14.40 -7.82
N SER A 41 -12.86 -13.24 -7.38
CA SER A 41 -14.16 -13.10 -6.71
C SER A 41 -15.33 -13.47 -7.63
N GLY A 42 -15.17 -13.25 -8.94
CA GLY A 42 -16.19 -13.51 -9.97
C GLY A 42 -17.47 -12.67 -9.82
N GLN A 43 -17.49 -11.71 -8.90
CA GLN A 43 -18.62 -10.83 -8.63
C GLN A 43 -18.22 -9.36 -8.85
N PRO A 44 -19.08 -8.56 -9.49
CA PRO A 44 -18.81 -7.14 -9.66
C PRO A 44 -18.84 -6.45 -8.30
N GLU A 45 -17.74 -5.78 -7.95
CA GLU A 45 -17.68 -4.85 -6.82
C GLU A 45 -17.56 -3.41 -7.36
N PRO A 46 -18.67 -2.64 -7.42
CA PRO A 46 -18.73 -1.36 -8.14
C PRO A 46 -17.69 -0.31 -7.68
N PHE A 47 -17.33 -0.33 -6.39
CA PHE A 47 -16.28 0.53 -5.88
C PHE A 47 -14.93 0.21 -6.52
N TRP A 48 -14.59 -1.07 -6.62
CA TRP A 48 -13.31 -1.52 -7.15
C TRP A 48 -13.22 -1.36 -8.66
N GLU A 49 -14.32 -1.53 -9.39
CA GLU A 49 -14.39 -1.16 -10.82
C GLU A 49 -14.11 0.32 -11.03
N TYR A 50 -14.75 1.18 -10.21
CA TYR A 50 -14.52 2.62 -10.25
C TYR A 50 -13.07 2.97 -9.89
N PHE A 51 -12.52 2.36 -8.83
CA PHE A 51 -11.14 2.56 -8.41
C PHE A 51 -10.16 2.19 -9.54
N MET A 52 -10.30 1.01 -10.15
CA MET A 52 -9.44 0.56 -11.25
C MET A 52 -9.55 1.45 -12.48
N SER A 53 -10.74 2.01 -12.76
CA SER A 53 -10.93 2.96 -13.87
C SER A 53 -10.11 4.25 -13.72
N LYS A 54 -9.69 4.61 -12.50
CA LYS A 54 -8.88 5.81 -12.26
C LYS A 54 -7.49 5.76 -12.84
N ARG A 55 -6.97 4.56 -13.14
CA ARG A 55 -5.68 4.38 -13.81
C ARG A 55 -5.71 4.83 -15.27
N THR A 56 -6.88 4.81 -15.89
CA THR A 56 -7.08 5.18 -17.30
C THR A 56 -8.20 6.22 -17.42
N PRO A 57 -7.97 7.47 -16.94
CA PRO A 57 -9.01 8.49 -16.97
C PRO A 57 -9.36 8.87 -18.41
N SER A 58 -10.62 9.20 -18.65
CA SER A 58 -11.10 9.64 -19.97
C SER A 58 -10.59 11.04 -20.36
N SER A 59 -10.07 11.81 -19.40
CA SER A 59 -9.45 13.11 -19.61
C SER A 59 -8.42 13.43 -18.52
N GLY A 60 -7.45 14.29 -18.85
CA GLY A 60 -6.37 14.66 -17.95
C GLY A 60 -5.24 13.62 -17.87
N PRO A 61 -4.18 13.89 -17.08
CA PRO A 61 -3.10 12.94 -16.87
C PRO A 61 -3.58 11.75 -16.03
N ALA A 62 -3.07 10.56 -16.36
CA ALA A 62 -3.24 9.40 -15.50
C ALA A 62 -2.49 9.63 -14.18
N PRO A 63 -3.13 9.41 -13.02
CA PRO A 63 -2.43 9.41 -11.74
C PRO A 63 -1.45 8.23 -11.68
N ASP A 64 -0.36 8.39 -10.95
CA ASP A 64 0.52 7.28 -10.64
C ASP A 64 -0.14 6.31 -9.64
N ASP A 65 0.30 5.04 -9.66
CA ASP A 65 -0.27 3.99 -8.81
C ASP A 65 -0.04 4.30 -7.32
N LEU A 66 1.06 4.96 -6.95
CA LEU A 66 1.36 5.32 -5.57
C LEU A 66 0.34 6.31 -5.02
N PHE A 67 -0.02 7.35 -5.78
CA PHE A 67 -1.07 8.30 -5.44
C PHE A 67 -2.43 7.60 -5.26
N LEU A 68 -2.79 6.68 -6.16
CA LEU A 68 -4.05 5.94 -6.05
C LEU A 68 -4.11 5.06 -4.81
N VAL A 69 -3.03 4.33 -4.53
CA VAL A 69 -2.91 3.48 -3.34
C VAL A 69 -2.97 4.31 -2.07
N HIS A 70 -2.18 5.40 -2.00
CA HIS A 70 -2.16 6.30 -0.84
C HIS A 70 -3.55 6.88 -0.55
N SER A 71 -4.25 7.38 -1.59
CA SER A 71 -5.56 8.01 -1.42
C SER A 71 -6.69 7.05 -1.00
N HIS A 72 -6.49 5.73 -1.14
CA HIS A 72 -7.48 4.70 -0.81
C HIS A 72 -6.91 3.62 0.12
N ILE A 73 -5.85 3.93 0.87
CA ILE A 73 -5.05 2.93 1.58
C ILE A 73 -5.86 2.14 2.61
N ASN A 74 -6.84 2.79 3.25
CA ASN A 74 -7.72 2.13 4.22
C ASN A 74 -8.70 1.17 3.54
N GLN A 75 -9.28 1.55 2.39
CA GLN A 75 -10.17 0.66 1.64
C GLN A 75 -9.41 -0.56 1.11
N ILE A 76 -8.15 -0.36 0.69
CA ILE A 76 -7.27 -1.45 0.24
C ILE A 76 -6.92 -2.38 1.41
N ARG A 77 -6.62 -1.81 2.58
CA ARG A 77 -6.40 -2.59 3.80
C ARG A 77 -7.63 -3.43 4.15
N GLU A 78 -8.82 -2.82 4.17
CA GLU A 78 -10.08 -3.51 4.45
C GLU A 78 -10.33 -4.67 3.46
N LEU A 79 -10.00 -4.49 2.18
CA LEU A 79 -10.08 -5.56 1.18
C LEU A 79 -9.16 -6.73 1.53
N PHE A 80 -7.87 -6.47 1.77
CA PHE A 80 -6.91 -7.54 2.07
C PHE A 80 -7.20 -8.20 3.42
N GLU A 81 -7.70 -7.47 4.42
CA GLU A 81 -8.19 -8.03 5.69
C GLU A 81 -9.38 -8.96 5.49
N LYS A 82 -10.38 -8.54 4.70
CA LYS A 82 -11.56 -9.37 4.35
C LYS A 82 -11.15 -10.67 3.66
N LEU A 83 -10.10 -10.61 2.85
CA LEU A 83 -9.56 -11.76 2.10
C LEU A 83 -8.54 -12.58 2.89
N ALA A 84 -8.15 -12.12 4.09
CA ALA A 84 -7.08 -12.69 4.90
C ALA A 84 -5.75 -12.86 4.13
N ASP A 85 -5.42 -11.90 3.25
CA ASP A 85 -4.18 -11.90 2.47
C ASP A 85 -3.05 -11.21 3.26
N GLU A 86 -2.37 -11.99 4.10
CA GLU A 86 -1.30 -11.48 4.97
C GLU A 86 -0.10 -10.92 4.19
N ASP A 87 0.22 -11.50 3.03
CA ASP A 87 1.32 -11.05 2.19
C ASP A 87 1.00 -9.68 1.56
N ALA A 88 -0.23 -9.49 1.09
CA ALA A 88 -0.70 -8.21 0.58
C ALA A 88 -0.77 -7.14 1.68
N LEU A 89 -1.18 -7.51 2.90
CA LEU A 89 -1.18 -6.61 4.05
C LEU A 89 0.24 -6.18 4.45
N ALA A 90 1.20 -7.11 4.45
CA ALA A 90 2.60 -6.79 4.74
C ALA A 90 3.19 -5.86 3.68
N LEU A 91 2.90 -6.10 2.40
CA LEU A 91 3.31 -5.21 1.31
C LEU A 91 2.71 -3.80 1.48
N LEU A 92 1.41 -3.71 1.76
CA LEU A 92 0.72 -2.44 1.95
C LEU A 92 1.28 -1.66 3.15
N PHE A 93 1.57 -2.34 4.26
CA PHE A 93 2.18 -1.75 5.45
C PHE A 93 3.58 -1.21 5.15
N ASN A 94 4.43 -1.98 4.46
CA ASN A 94 5.76 -1.51 4.08
C ASN A 94 5.68 -0.30 3.14
N LEU A 95 4.76 -0.32 2.17
CA LEU A 95 4.53 0.82 1.28
C LEU A 95 4.11 2.07 2.06
N GLU A 96 3.23 1.92 3.07
CA GLU A 96 2.81 3.03 3.93
C GLU A 96 3.98 3.62 4.73
N GLU A 97 4.78 2.77 5.37
CA GLU A 97 5.91 3.24 6.20
C GLU A 97 7.03 3.86 5.36
N GLU A 98 7.26 3.39 4.14
CA GLU A 98 8.39 3.80 3.32
C GLU A 98 8.07 4.94 2.33
N CYS A 99 6.80 5.09 1.91
CA CYS A 99 6.45 5.91 0.75
C CYS A 99 5.27 6.90 0.97
N CYS A 100 4.64 6.93 2.15
CA CYS A 100 3.43 7.71 2.43
C CYS A 100 3.57 8.73 3.57
#